data_AF-A0A853GH34-F1
#
_entry.id   AF-A0A853GH34-F1
#
_cell.length_a   1.000
_cell.length_b   1.000
_cell.length_c   1.000
_cell.angle_alpha   90.00
_cell.angle_beta   90.00
_cell.angle_gamma   90.00
#
_symmetry.space_group_name_H-M   'P 1'
#
loop_
_entity.id
_entity.type
_entity.pdbx_description
1 polymer ?
#
loop_
_entity_poly.entity_id
_entity_poly.type
_entity_poly.pdbx_seq_one_letter_code
_entity_poly.pdbx_strand_id
1 'polypeptide(L)' 'MHPELRRVVKKLTIVRHGLYGSNMDSPIPDLWQPELQALISERAMKITGFEEIGAQRYYQGWYVQWE' A
#
# COMPACT_ATOMS: atom_id res chain seq x y z
N MET A 1 22.38 13.47 -17.58
CA MET A 1 21.26 13.07 -16.71
C MET A 1 21.25 11.54 -16.64
N HIS A 2 21.45 10.91 -15.47
CA HIS A 2 21.76 9.47 -15.39
C HIS A 2 20.51 8.58 -15.67
N PRO A 3 20.58 7.61 -16.60
CA PRO A 3 19.45 6.77 -17.04
C PRO A 3 19.00 5.72 -16.01
N GLU A 4 19.82 5.39 -15.01
CA GLU A 4 19.51 4.32 -14.04
C GLU A 4 18.80 4.78 -12.76
N LEU A 5 18.55 6.08 -12.60
CA LEU A 5 17.80 6.58 -11.45
C LEU A 5 16.31 6.23 -11.64
N ARG A 6 15.80 5.28 -10.84
CA ARG A 6 14.35 5.03 -10.67
C ARG A 6 13.70 6.27 -10.04
N ARG A 7 13.38 7.27 -10.88
CA ARG A 7 12.79 8.55 -10.47
C ARG A 7 11.33 8.45 -10.03
N VAL A 8 10.66 7.35 -10.36
CA VAL A 8 9.25 7.11 -10.00
C VAL A 8 9.20 5.91 -9.05
N VAL A 9 8.91 6.20 -7.78
CA VAL A 9 8.65 5.17 -6.77
C VAL A 9 7.14 4.98 -6.71
N LYS A 10 6.68 3.74 -6.92
CA LYS A 10 5.26 3.40 -6.79
C LYS A 10 4.85 3.57 -5.32
N LYS A 11 3.65 4.11 -5.11
CA LYS A 11 3.00 4.25 -3.80
C LYS A 11 1.62 3.62 -3.88
N LEU A 12 1.26 2.84 -2.86
CA LEU A 12 -0.09 2.36 -2.64
C LEU A 12 -0.69 3.13 -1.47
N THR A 13 -1.88 3.67 -1.69
CA THR A 13 -2.75 4.24 -0.67
C THR A 13 -4.06 3.48 -0.75
N ILE A 14 -4.55 2.96 0.38
CA ILE A 14 -5.89 2.39 0.44
C ILE A 14 -6.76 3.35 1.24
N VAL A 15 -7.94 3.65 0.70
CA VAL A 15 -8.93 4.56 1.29
C VAL A 15 -10.14 3.72 1.65
N ARG A 16 -10.71 3.97 2.83
CA ARG A 16 -11.99 3.38 3.21
C ARG A 16 -13.09 4.40 3.00
N HIS A 17 -14.19 3.98 2.39
CA HIS A 17 -15.37 4.82 2.26
C HIS A 17 -16.29 4.61 3.46
N GLY A 18 -16.61 5.70 4.15
CA GLY A 18 -17.60 5.77 5.21
C GLY A 18 -18.99 6.07 4.67
N LEU A 19 -19.91 6.42 5.58
CA LEU A 19 -21.27 6.79 5.20
C LEU A 19 -21.29 8.01 4.29
N TYR A 20 -22.23 8.02 3.33
CA TYR A 20 -22.47 9.13 2.41
C TYR A 20 -21.23 9.55 1.58
N GLY A 21 -20.32 8.61 1.29
CA GLY A 21 -19.14 8.88 0.48
C GLY A 21 -18.02 9.62 1.20
N SER A 22 -18.10 9.75 2.53
CA SER A 22 -16.97 10.25 3.33
C SER A 22 -15.76 9.35 3.21
N ASN A 23 -14.55 9.92 3.27
CA ASN A 23 -13.33 9.13 3.40
C ASN A 23 -13.06 8.89 4.88
N MET A 24 -12.71 7.65 5.22
CA MET A 24 -12.22 7.25 6.53
C MET A 24 -10.75 6.86 6.41
N ASP A 25 -10.03 7.07 7.51
CA ASP A 25 -8.65 6.65 7.61
C ASP A 25 -8.54 5.12 7.44
N SER A 26 -7.59 4.71 6.61
CA SER A 26 -7.23 3.31 6.47
C SER A 26 -6.30 2.91 7.62
N PRO A 27 -6.50 1.72 8.24
CA PRO A 27 -5.55 1.18 9.19
C PRO A 27 -4.24 0.74 8.53
N ILE A 28 -4.24 0.62 7.20
CA ILE A 28 -3.06 0.30 6.40
C ILE A 28 -2.42 1.65 6.00
N PRO A 29 -1.18 1.92 6.43
CA PRO A 29 -0.47 3.13 6.06
C PRO A 29 -0.12 3.10 4.58
N ASP A 30 0.34 4.25 4.08
CA ASP A 30 0.86 4.34 2.73
C ASP A 30 2.08 3.42 2.54
N LEU A 31 2.04 2.58 1.50
CA LEU A 31 3.13 1.66 1.20
C LEU A 31 3.91 2.13 -0.02
N TRP A 32 5.20 2.36 0.17
CA TRP A 32 6.16 2.57 -0.90
C TRP A 32 6.65 1.24 -1.47
N GLN A 33 6.93 1.26 -2.77
CA GLN A 33 7.29 0.06 -3.55
C GLN A 33 6.35 -1.12 -3.28
N PRO A 34 5.03 -0.91 -3.43
CA PRO A 34 4.06 -1.97 -3.19
C PRO A 34 4.27 -3.11 -4.18
N GLU A 35 4.29 -4.32 -3.66
CA GLU A 35 4.30 -5.57 -4.41
C GLU A 35 3.05 -6.36 -4.07
N LEU A 36 2.27 -6.68 -5.11
CA LEU A 36 1.17 -7.62 -5.02
C LEU A 36 1.75 -9.04 -5.04
N GLN A 37 1.67 -9.74 -3.91
CA GLN A 37 2.26 -11.08 -3.80
C GLN A 37 1.31 -12.18 -4.26
N ALA A 38 0.03 -12.07 -3.90
CA ALA A 38 -0.98 -13.05 -4.30
C ALA A 38 -2.39 -12.47 -4.21
N LEU A 39 -3.21 -12.80 -5.21
CA LEU A 39 -4.66 -12.86 -5.06
C LEU A 39 -4.97 -14.21 -4.42
N ILE A 40 -5.43 -14.19 -3.18
CA ILE A 40 -5.73 -15.41 -2.43
C ILE A 40 -7.16 -15.87 -2.74
N SER A 41 -8.04 -14.92 -3.09
CA SER A 41 -9.36 -15.16 -3.66
C SER A 41 -9.88 -13.91 -4.38
N GLU A 42 -11.10 -13.97 -4.94
CA GLU A 42 -11.86 -12.80 -5.44
C GLU A 42 -12.13 -11.74 -4.35
N ARG A 43 -11.88 -12.08 -3.08
CA ARG A 43 -12.20 -11.26 -1.90
C ARG A 43 -11.00 -10.97 -1.01
N ALA A 44 -9.82 -11.44 -1.38
CA ALA A 44 -8.64 -11.29 -0.54
C ALA A 44 -7.34 -11.18 -1.33
N MET A 45 -6.48 -10.30 -0.85
CA MET A 45 -5.22 -9.95 -1.49
C MET A 45 -4.11 -9.75 -0.45
N LYS A 46 -2.91 -10.21 -0.78
CA LYS A 46 -1.70 -9.95 0.03
C LYS A 46 -0.80 -8.93 -0.66
N ILE A 47 -0.47 -7.87 0.07
CA ILE A 47 0.40 -6.78 -0.41
C ILE A 47 1.58 -6.62 0.55
N THR A 48 2.76 -6.37 0.01
CA THR A 48 3.93 -5.96 0.79
C THR A 48 4.46 -4.63 0.31
N GLY A 49 5.11 -3.88 1.19
CA GLY A 49 5.78 -2.62 0.86
C GLY A 49 6.48 -2.08 2.09
N PHE A 50 6.87 -0.81 2.08
CA PHE A 50 7.43 -0.16 3.26
C PHE A 50 6.82 1.21 3.52
N GLU A 51 6.77 1.60 4.79
CA GLU A 51 6.58 2.99 5.20
C GLU A 51 7.94 3.60 5.55
N GLU A 52 8.10 4.90 5.33
CA GLU A 52 9.31 5.62 5.75
C GLU A 52 8.95 6.55 6.92
N ILE A 53 9.55 6.29 8.08
CA ILE A 53 9.36 7.07 9.30
C ILE A 53 10.73 7.51 9.79
N GLY A 54 10.96 8.82 9.91
CA GLY A 54 12.24 9.34 10.39
C GLY A 54 13.45 8.90 9.54
N ALA A 55 13.31 8.89 8.21
CA ALA A 55 14.31 8.40 7.25
C ALA A 55 14.67 6.91 7.36
N GLN A 56 13.94 6.14 8.18
CA GLN A 56 14.08 4.70 8.30
C GLN A 56 12.93 3.99 7.57
N ARG A 57 13.26 2.92 6.84
CA ARG A 57 12.26 2.10 6.15
C ARG A 57 11.77 0.96 7.04
N TYR A 58 10.46 0.85 7.13
CA TYR A 58 9.75 -0.20 7.86
C TYR A 58 8.97 -1.06 6.87
N TYR A 59 9.49 -2.25 6.59
CA TYR A 59 8.86 -3.20 5.67
C TYR A 59 7.71 -3.93 6.36
N GLN A 60 6.60 -4.03 5.66
CA GLN A 60 5.36 -4.59 6.19
C GLN A 60 4.58 -5.34 5.12
N GLY A 61 3.81 -6.33 5.57
CA GLY A 61 2.92 -7.12 4.74
C GLY A 61 1.51 -7.08 5.30
N TRP A 62 0.56 -6.83 4.41
CA TRP A 62 -0.86 -6.69 4.74
C TRP A 62 -1.69 -7.71 3.99
N TYR A 63 -2.64 -8.31 4.71
CA TYR A 63 -3.69 -9.12 4.14
C TYR A 63 -4.97 -8.27 4.10
N VAL A 64 -5.42 -7.95 2.90
CA VAL A 64 -6.60 -7.12 2.66
C VAL A 64 -7.74 -8.03 2.24
N GLN A 65 -8.82 -8.03 3.01
CA GLN A 65 -10.04 -8.77 2.72
C GLN A 65 -11.21 -7.79 2.60
N TRP A 66 -12.12 -8.06 1.67
CA TRP A 66 -13.36 -7.32 1.47
C TRP A 66 -14.55 -8.27 1.37
N GLU A 67 -15.75 -7.76 1.69
CA GLU A 67 -17.02 -8.51 1.64
C GLU A 67 -17.82 -8.22 0.37
#